data_AF-A0A6J2T2I9-F1
#
_entry.id   AF-A0A6J2T2I9-F1
#
_cell.length_a   1.000
_cell.length_b   1.000
_cell.length_c   1.000
_cell.angle_alpha   90.00
_cell.angle_beta   90.00
_cell.angle_gamma   90.00
#
_symmetry.space_group_name_H-M   'P 1'
#
loop_
_entity.id
_entity.type
_entity.pdbx_description
1 polymer ?
#
loop_
_entity_poly.entity_id
_entity_poly.type
_entity_poly.pdbx_seq_one_letter_code
_entity_poly.pdbx_strand_id
1 'polypeptide(L)'
;MAFPFRGVNCALQLIITILEFIALDFLCFEVIYTHCVLGGEYGASVFLQLYLLPAIFFQSLILALFRVCCGTVGLDPIAVIFNLSSGIICTITSIMLLIAMIGHCGNDKAYRFYTTGICGLIAGVLHLINAIVCNIYMPRGEEYHLKPSKTSRYHKTRAAALGIV
;
A
#
# COMPACT_ATOMS: atom_id res chain seq x y z
N MET A 1 -13.19 1.71 25.75
CA MET A 1 -13.22 0.41 25.04
C MET A 1 -12.43 0.56 23.74
N ALA A 2 -11.15 0.16 23.73
CA ALA A 2 -10.23 0.34 22.60
C ALA A 2 -9.99 -0.93 21.76
N PHE A 3 -10.76 -1.98 22.05
CA PHE A 3 -10.49 -3.34 21.58
C PHE A 3 -10.94 -3.66 20.14
N PRO A 4 -12.03 -3.09 19.55
CA PRO A 4 -12.48 -3.54 18.24
C PRO A 4 -11.59 -3.02 17.09
N PHE A 5 -11.12 -1.77 17.14
CA PHE A 5 -10.37 -1.18 16.03
C PHE A 5 -8.96 -1.75 15.86
N ARG A 6 -8.31 -2.17 16.96
CA ARG A 6 -6.99 -2.81 16.91
C ARG A 6 -7.06 -4.17 16.23
N GLY A 7 -8.10 -4.95 16.53
CA GLY A 7 -8.36 -6.22 15.87
C GLY A 7 -8.60 -6.04 14.36
N VAL A 8 -9.41 -5.05 13.98
CA VAL A 8 -9.67 -4.72 12.57
C VAL A 8 -8.38 -4.30 11.84
N ASN A 9 -7.60 -3.39 12.43
CA ASN A 9 -6.32 -2.94 11.86
C ASN A 9 -5.30 -4.07 11.71
N CYS A 10 -5.26 -5.02 12.66
CA CYS A 10 -4.43 -6.21 12.58
C CYS A 10 -4.91 -7.16 11.47
N ALA A 11 -6.20 -7.45 11.42
CA ALA A 11 -6.79 -8.30 10.39
C ALA A 11 -6.59 -7.73 8.98
N LEU A 12 -6.78 -6.41 8.80
CA LEU A 12 -6.51 -5.73 7.54
C LEU A 12 -5.05 -5.89 7.12
N GLN A 13 -4.11 -5.65 8.03
CA GLN A 13 -2.68 -5.81 7.71
C GLN A 13 -2.31 -7.24 7.34
N LEU A 14 -2.87 -8.24 8.03
CA LEU A 14 -2.63 -9.65 7.70
C LEU A 14 -3.17 -10.01 6.32
N ILE A 15 -4.40 -9.58 5.99
CA ILE A 15 -4.99 -9.81 4.67
C ILE A 15 -4.15 -9.13 3.58
N ILE A 16 -3.71 -7.89 3.81
CA ILE A 16 -2.81 -7.16 2.89
C ILE A 16 -1.54 -7.97 2.63
N THR A 17 -0.85 -8.39 3.69
CA THR A 17 0.40 -9.16 3.56
C THR A 17 0.20 -10.48 2.81
N ILE A 18 -0.93 -11.17 3.02
CA ILE A 18 -1.25 -12.39 2.27
C ILE A 18 -1.48 -12.09 0.78
N LEU A 19 -2.23 -11.03 0.45
CA LEU A 19 -2.48 -10.64 -0.93
C LEU A 19 -1.21 -10.19 -1.66
N GLU A 20 -0.35 -9.44 -0.98
CA GLU A 20 0.97 -9.05 -1.50
C GLU A 20 1.87 -10.25 -1.73
N PHE A 21 1.88 -11.21 -0.79
CA PHE A 21 2.63 -12.45 -0.95
C PHE A 21 2.16 -13.23 -2.19
N ILE A 22 0.85 -13.40 -2.35
CA ILE A 22 0.28 -14.06 -3.53
C ILE A 22 0.68 -13.30 -4.79
N ALA A 23 0.49 -11.98 -4.83
CA ALA A 23 0.85 -11.17 -5.99
C ALA A 23 2.34 -11.29 -6.34
N LEU A 24 3.22 -11.29 -5.32
CA LEU A 24 4.65 -11.39 -5.47
C LEU A 24 5.10 -12.79 -5.92
N ASP A 25 4.48 -13.85 -5.41
CA ASP A 25 4.76 -15.24 -5.78
C ASP A 25 4.48 -15.46 -7.28
N PHE A 26 3.26 -15.11 -7.73
CA PHE A 26 2.91 -15.16 -9.15
C PHE A 26 3.81 -14.27 -10.01
N LEU A 27 4.18 -13.08 -9.52
CA LEU A 27 5.06 -12.16 -10.25
C LEU A 27 6.45 -12.76 -10.45
N CYS A 28 7.10 -13.20 -9.38
CA CYS A 28 8.49 -13.65 -9.37
C CYS A 28 8.68 -15.04 -9.98
N PHE A 29 7.77 -15.98 -9.73
CA PHE A 29 7.96 -17.37 -10.18
C PHE A 29 7.29 -17.64 -11.52
N GLU A 30 6.34 -16.80 -11.94
CA GLU A 30 5.54 -17.12 -13.12
C GLU A 30 5.50 -16.04 -14.19
N VAL A 31 5.25 -14.78 -13.82
CA VAL A 31 5.03 -13.69 -14.80
C VAL A 31 6.33 -13.30 -15.51
N ILE A 32 7.44 -13.13 -14.78
CA ILE A 32 8.72 -12.69 -15.38
C ILE A 32 9.31 -13.68 -16.40
N TYR A 33 8.94 -14.95 -16.31
CA TYR A 33 9.41 -16.02 -17.20
C TYR A 33 8.49 -16.27 -18.39
N THR A 34 7.43 -15.49 -18.54
CA THR A 34 6.52 -15.64 -19.70
C THR A 34 7.16 -15.11 -20.98
N HIS A 35 6.82 -15.73 -22.11
CA HIS A 35 7.37 -15.36 -23.41
C HIS A 35 7.06 -13.90 -23.80
N CYS A 36 5.90 -13.35 -23.41
CA CYS A 36 5.59 -11.94 -23.69
C CYS A 36 6.54 -10.99 -22.92
N VAL A 37 6.83 -11.27 -21.64
CA VAL A 37 7.76 -10.43 -20.85
C VAL A 37 9.21 -10.56 -21.34
N LEU A 38 9.66 -11.78 -21.66
CA LEU A 38 10.98 -12.02 -22.25
C LEU A 38 11.12 -11.42 -23.66
N GLY A 39 10.01 -11.35 -24.40
CA GLY A 39 9.90 -10.68 -25.70
C GLY A 39 9.82 -9.15 -25.61
N GLY A 40 9.88 -8.58 -24.40
CA GLY A 40 9.84 -7.13 -24.17
C GLY A 40 8.44 -6.53 -24.15
N GLU A 41 7.39 -7.35 -24.29
CA GLU A 41 6.01 -6.91 -24.15
C GLU A 41 5.66 -6.79 -22.66
N TYR A 42 4.98 -5.70 -22.29
CA TYR A 42 4.58 -5.41 -20.89
C TYR A 42 5.72 -5.23 -19.89
N GLY A 43 6.98 -5.16 -20.36
CA GLY A 43 8.14 -5.03 -19.48
C GLY A 43 8.02 -3.87 -18.50
N ALA A 44 7.59 -2.69 -18.95
CA ALA A 44 7.48 -1.51 -18.09
C ALA A 44 6.56 -1.72 -16.88
N SER A 45 5.36 -2.30 -17.07
CA SER A 45 4.41 -2.53 -15.97
C SER A 45 4.86 -3.66 -15.05
N VAL A 46 5.39 -4.75 -15.61
CA VAL A 46 5.89 -5.90 -14.84
C VAL A 46 7.12 -5.53 -14.01
N PHE A 47 8.12 -4.86 -14.60
CA PHE A 47 9.34 -4.48 -13.88
C PHE A 47 9.08 -3.40 -12.83
N LEU A 48 8.14 -2.47 -13.08
CA LEU A 48 7.72 -1.51 -12.07
C LEU A 48 7.11 -2.19 -10.84
N GLN A 49 6.22 -3.16 -11.05
CA GLN A 49 5.64 -3.97 -9.97
C GLN A 49 6.73 -4.79 -9.26
N LEU A 50 7.66 -5.39 -10.02
CA LEU A 50 8.75 -6.22 -9.47
C LEU A 50 9.72 -5.42 -8.60
N TYR A 51 9.94 -4.14 -8.92
CA TYR A 51 10.82 -3.28 -8.14
C TYR A 51 10.16 -2.78 -6.84
N LEU A 52 8.87 -2.44 -6.90
CA LEU A 52 8.17 -1.77 -5.79
C LEU A 52 7.50 -2.76 -4.82
N LEU A 53 6.88 -3.81 -5.34
CA LEU A 53 6.09 -4.75 -4.54
C LEU A 53 6.90 -5.51 -3.47
N PRO A 54 8.15 -5.96 -3.70
CA PRO A 54 8.92 -6.64 -2.66
C PRO A 54 9.19 -5.76 -1.45
N ALA A 55 9.57 -4.50 -1.68
CA ALA A 55 9.84 -3.55 -0.59
C ALA A 55 8.59 -3.27 0.23
N ILE A 56 7.44 -3.08 -0.45
CA ILE A 56 6.14 -2.91 0.20
C ILE A 56 5.78 -4.16 1.01
N PHE A 57 5.88 -5.35 0.41
CA PHE A 57 5.59 -6.62 1.07
C PHE A 57 6.43 -6.84 2.34
N PHE A 58 7.75 -6.62 2.28
CA PHE A 58 8.60 -6.80 3.46
C PHE A 58 8.21 -5.84 4.59
N GLN A 59 7.92 -4.58 4.27
CA GLN A 59 7.48 -3.62 5.26
C GLN A 59 6.10 -3.98 5.84
N SER A 60 5.16 -4.41 4.99
CA SER A 60 3.84 -4.91 5.37
C SER A 60 3.93 -6.14 6.27
N LEU A 61 4.81 -7.09 5.96
CA LEU A 61 5.10 -8.29 6.75
C LEU A 61 5.66 -7.94 8.12
N ILE A 62 6.66 -7.06 8.17
CA ILE A 62 7.25 -6.59 9.43
C ILE A 62 6.18 -5.93 10.30
N LEU A 63 5.34 -5.06 9.72
CA LEU A 63 4.24 -4.42 10.45
C LEU A 63 3.18 -5.42 10.90
N ALA A 64 2.85 -6.44 10.10
CA ALA A 64 1.94 -7.50 10.49
C ALA A 64 2.48 -8.29 11.70
N LEU A 65 3.75 -8.69 11.66
CA LEU A 65 4.41 -9.39 12.76
C LEU A 65 4.42 -8.55 14.03
N PHE A 66 4.78 -7.27 13.94
CA PHE A 66 4.73 -6.37 15.10
C PHE A 66 3.31 -6.19 15.64
N ARG A 67 2.28 -6.11 14.78
CA ARG A 67 0.88 -5.99 15.22
C ARG A 67 0.37 -7.25 15.92
N VAL A 68 0.83 -8.42 15.52
CA VAL A 68 0.49 -9.71 16.16
C VAL A 68 1.23 -9.87 17.49
N CYS A 69 2.54 -9.59 17.53
CA CYS A 69 3.36 -9.76 18.73
C CYS A 69 3.18 -8.63 19.76
N CYS A 70 2.92 -7.41 19.28
CA CYS A 70 2.84 -6.18 20.08
C CYS A 70 1.55 -5.41 19.71
N GLY A 71 0.46 -5.67 20.42
CA GLY A 71 -0.86 -5.06 20.17
C GLY A 71 -0.98 -3.54 20.39
N THR A 72 0.14 -2.84 20.58
CA THR A 72 0.25 -1.38 20.68
C THR A 72 0.77 -0.72 19.39
N VAL A 73 1.31 -1.50 18.44
CA VAL A 73 1.96 -0.99 17.22
C VAL A 73 0.93 -0.84 16.10
N GLY A 74 1.03 0.23 15.29
CA GLY A 74 0.26 0.36 14.05
C GLY A 74 -0.88 1.37 14.08
N LEU A 75 -0.94 2.26 15.08
CA LEU A 75 -1.84 3.42 15.14
C LEU A 75 -1.05 4.73 15.21
N ASP A 76 0.12 4.70 14.60
CA ASP A 76 1.12 5.75 14.63
C ASP A 76 1.21 6.48 13.28
N PRO A 77 1.76 7.70 13.26
CA PRO A 77 1.97 8.47 12.04
C PRO A 77 2.73 7.73 10.94
N ILE A 78 3.69 6.87 11.31
CA ILE A 78 4.51 6.13 10.35
C ILE A 78 3.64 5.08 9.67
N ALA A 79 2.82 4.35 10.43
CA ALA A 79 1.86 3.41 9.88
C ALA A 79 0.84 4.08 8.93
N VAL A 80 0.37 5.30 9.24
CA VAL A 80 -0.54 6.04 8.34
C VAL A 80 0.15 6.37 7.02
N ILE A 81 1.34 6.96 7.06
CA ILE A 81 2.08 7.36 5.85
C ILE A 81 2.43 6.13 5.01
N PHE A 82 2.90 5.06 5.65
CA PHE A 82 3.24 3.82 4.96
C PHE A 82 2.03 3.20 4.25
N ASN A 83 0.90 3.08 4.95
CA ASN A 83 -0.32 2.53 4.36
C ASN A 83 -0.84 3.41 3.23
N LEU A 84 -0.73 4.75 3.36
CA LEU A 84 -1.14 5.67 2.31
C LEU A 84 -0.24 5.56 1.07
N SER A 85 1.09 5.62 1.25
CA SER A 85 2.04 5.57 0.12
C SER A 85 2.01 4.21 -0.57
N SER A 86 2.03 3.13 0.19
CA SER A 86 1.94 1.76 -0.35
C SER A 86 0.60 1.52 -1.02
N GLY A 87 -0.49 2.04 -0.46
CA GLY A 87 -1.81 1.97 -1.07
C GLY A 87 -1.87 2.64 -2.44
N ILE A 88 -1.35 3.87 -2.55
CA ILE A 88 -1.28 4.60 -3.81
C ILE A 88 -0.39 3.86 -4.82
N ILE A 89 0.83 3.50 -4.42
CA ILE A 89 1.80 2.85 -5.31
C ILE A 89 1.25 1.52 -5.81
N CYS A 90 0.83 0.64 -4.90
CA CYS A 90 0.34 -0.69 -5.24
C CYS A 90 -0.93 -0.63 -6.11
N THR A 91 -1.81 0.35 -5.88
CA THR A 91 -2.98 0.60 -6.74
C THR A 91 -2.56 0.99 -8.15
N ILE A 92 -1.66 1.98 -8.29
CA ILE A 92 -1.23 2.49 -9.60
C ILE A 92 -0.50 1.40 -10.39
N THR A 93 0.48 0.73 -9.79
CA THR A 93 1.26 -0.30 -10.49
C THR A 93 0.37 -1.46 -10.92
N SER A 94 -0.58 -1.86 -10.07
CA SER A 94 -1.50 -2.95 -10.38
C SER A 94 -2.50 -2.59 -11.49
N ILE A 95 -3.00 -1.34 -11.50
CA ILE A 95 -3.81 -0.83 -12.61
C ILE A 95 -3.00 -0.80 -13.91
N MET A 96 -1.75 -0.33 -13.87
CA MET A 96 -0.88 -0.34 -15.05
C MET A 96 -0.68 -1.75 -15.60
N LEU A 97 -0.48 -2.74 -14.73
CA LEU A 97 -0.39 -4.15 -15.13
C LEU A 97 -1.69 -4.66 -15.76
N LEU A 98 -2.85 -4.36 -15.16
CA LEU A 98 -4.15 -4.79 -15.68
C LEU A 98 -4.51 -4.11 -17.02
N ILE A 99 -4.20 -2.82 -17.18
CA ILE A 99 -4.40 -2.10 -18.45
C ILE A 99 -3.47 -2.66 -19.53
N ALA A 100 -2.22 -2.96 -19.18
CA ALA A 100 -1.27 -3.56 -20.10
C ALA A 100 -1.84 -4.89 -20.67
N MET A 101 -2.55 -5.67 -19.86
CA MET A 101 -3.18 -6.92 -20.28
C MET A 101 -4.39 -6.78 -21.20
N ILE A 102 -4.99 -5.58 -21.36
CA ILE A 102 -6.11 -5.37 -22.29
C ILE A 102 -5.68 -5.64 -23.74
N GLY A 103 -4.45 -5.27 -24.10
CA GLY A 103 -3.85 -5.59 -25.40
C GLY A 103 -3.26 -7.00 -25.40
N HIS A 104 -4.08 -8.03 -25.21
CA HIS A 104 -3.66 -9.43 -25.06
C HIS A 104 -2.65 -9.91 -26.12
N CYS A 105 -1.47 -10.38 -25.69
CA CYS A 105 -0.48 -11.05 -26.54
C CYS A 105 -0.83 -12.52 -26.86
N GLY A 106 -2.02 -13.00 -26.49
CA GLY A 106 -2.43 -14.41 -26.67
C GLY A 106 -1.71 -15.40 -25.74
N ASN A 107 -1.17 -14.94 -24.62
CA ASN A 107 -0.44 -15.79 -23.67
C ASN A 107 -1.37 -16.72 -22.89
N ASP A 108 -1.09 -18.03 -22.94
CA ASP A 108 -1.79 -19.08 -22.15
C ASP A 108 -1.73 -18.82 -20.64
N LYS A 109 -0.73 -18.04 -20.20
CA LYS A 109 -0.50 -17.65 -18.81
C LYS A 109 -1.12 -16.29 -18.44
N ALA A 110 -1.99 -15.72 -19.27
CA ALA A 110 -2.63 -14.42 -19.02
C ALA A 110 -3.36 -14.36 -17.66
N TYR A 111 -3.97 -15.46 -17.22
CA TYR A 111 -4.65 -15.51 -15.91
C TYR A 111 -3.73 -15.14 -14.74
N ARG A 112 -2.42 -15.41 -14.85
CA ARG A 112 -1.43 -15.13 -13.79
C ARG A 112 -1.17 -13.64 -13.66
N PHE A 113 -1.13 -12.93 -14.79
CA PHE A 113 -1.05 -11.47 -14.80
C PHE A 113 -2.28 -10.84 -14.15
N TYR A 114 -3.47 -11.38 -14.45
CA TYR A 114 -4.70 -10.93 -13.79
C TYR A 114 -4.69 -11.21 -12.30
N THR A 115 -4.25 -12.39 -11.86
CA THR A 115 -4.14 -12.71 -10.43
C THR A 115 -3.18 -11.74 -9.74
N THR A 116 -1.97 -11.53 -10.26
CA THR A 116 -1.01 -10.56 -9.71
C THR A 116 -1.62 -9.15 -9.65
N GLY A 117 -2.24 -8.69 -10.73
CA GLY A 117 -2.84 -7.36 -10.80
C GLY A 117 -4.06 -7.19 -9.88
N ILE A 118 -4.95 -8.17 -9.78
CA ILE A 118 -6.13 -8.13 -8.91
C ILE A 118 -5.72 -8.20 -7.44
N CYS A 119 -4.83 -9.14 -7.08
CA CYS A 119 -4.33 -9.24 -5.70
C CYS A 119 -3.60 -7.97 -5.28
N GLY A 120 -2.74 -7.41 -6.14
CA GLY A 120 -2.08 -6.13 -5.88
C GLY A 120 -3.06 -4.96 -5.78
N LEU A 121 -4.09 -4.91 -6.63
CA LEU A 121 -5.10 -3.86 -6.58
C LEU A 121 -5.92 -3.93 -5.28
N ILE A 122 -6.37 -5.12 -4.89
CA ILE A 122 -7.12 -5.31 -3.64
C ILE A 122 -6.22 -4.96 -2.45
N ALA A 123 -4.96 -5.38 -2.44
CA ALA A 123 -4.00 -5.01 -1.40
C ALA A 123 -3.81 -3.49 -1.33
N GLY A 124 -3.68 -2.80 -2.47
CA GLY A 124 -3.58 -1.36 -2.56
C GLY A 124 -4.81 -0.64 -1.97
N VAL A 125 -6.02 -1.10 -2.30
CA VAL A 125 -7.26 -0.55 -1.73
C VAL A 125 -7.33 -0.79 -0.22
N LEU A 126 -6.99 -2.00 0.24
CA LEU A 126 -6.99 -2.32 1.67
C LEU A 126 -5.96 -1.48 2.43
N HIS A 127 -4.79 -1.21 1.86
CA HIS A 127 -3.82 -0.26 2.41
C HIS A 127 -4.42 1.14 2.60
N LEU A 128 -5.14 1.67 1.60
CA LEU A 128 -5.80 2.97 1.72
C LEU A 128 -6.86 2.97 2.83
N ILE A 129 -7.66 1.91 2.92
CA ILE A 129 -8.64 1.72 4.01
C ILE A 129 -7.92 1.69 5.37
N ASN A 130 -6.82 0.95 5.46
CA ASN A 130 -6.03 0.82 6.67
C ASN A 130 -5.41 2.16 7.08
N ALA A 131 -4.96 2.98 6.13
CA ALA A 131 -4.48 4.34 6.38
C ALA A 131 -5.58 5.23 6.98
N ILE A 132 -6.80 5.14 6.44
CA ILE A 132 -7.97 5.89 6.95
C ILE A 132 -8.30 5.45 8.37
N VAL A 133 -8.36 4.13 8.63
CA VAL A 133 -8.60 3.59 9.98
C VAL A 133 -7.52 4.07 10.95
N CYS A 134 -6.25 3.97 10.58
CA CYS A 134 -5.14 4.43 11.42
C CYS A 134 -5.23 5.94 11.73
N ASN A 135 -5.60 6.76 10.74
CA ASN A 135 -5.71 8.20 10.90
C ASN A 135 -6.91 8.61 11.79
N ILE A 136 -8.05 7.93 11.67
CA ILE A 136 -9.25 8.23 12.48
C ILE A 136 -9.07 7.82 13.94
N TYR A 137 -8.44 6.67 14.19
CA TYR A 137 -8.35 6.07 15.53
C TYR A 137 -7.00 6.31 16.22
N MET A 138 -6.17 7.21 15.68
CA MET A 138 -4.88 7.58 16.27
C MET A 138 -5.03 8.12 17.70
N PRO A 139 -4.21 7.66 18.68
CA PRO A 139 -4.19 8.23 20.01
C PRO A 139 -3.75 9.71 19.99
N ARG A 140 -4.42 10.56 20.79
CA ARG A 140 -4.14 12.01 20.86
C ARG A 140 -2.69 12.37 21.21
N GLY A 141 -1.96 11.49 21.89
CA GLY A 141 -0.54 11.69 22.21
C GLY A 141 0.37 11.63 20.99
N GLU A 142 0.02 10.81 19.99
CA GLU A 142 0.80 10.65 18.76
C GLU A 142 0.35 11.60 17.64
N GLU A 143 -0.88 12.11 17.75
CA GLU A 143 -1.46 13.09 16.84
C GLU A 143 -0.67 14.42 16.79
N TYR A 144 0.08 14.75 17.86
CA TYR A 144 0.95 15.93 17.93
C TYR A 144 2.05 15.93 16.86
N HIS A 145 2.47 14.77 16.36
CA HIS A 145 3.51 14.66 15.34
C HIS A 145 3.01 14.87 13.91
N LEU A 146 1.69 14.74 13.67
CA LEU A 146 1.08 14.96 12.34
C LEU A 146 0.40 16.32 12.20
N LYS A 147 -0.15 16.87 13.29
CA LYS A 147 -0.83 18.18 13.23
C LYS A 147 0.21 19.31 13.30
N PRO A 148 0.19 20.29 12.37
CA PRO A 148 0.98 21.50 12.55
C PRO A 148 0.62 22.12 13.90
N SER A 149 1.66 22.44 14.68
CA SER A 149 1.52 22.99 16.02
C SER A 149 0.56 24.18 16.01
N LYS A 150 -0.13 24.44 17.13
CA LYS A 150 -1.01 25.64 17.25
C LYS A 150 -0.25 26.91 16.84
N THR A 151 1.05 26.95 17.11
CA THR A 151 1.99 28.00 16.68
C THR A 151 2.15 28.06 15.15
N SER A 152 2.35 26.92 14.48
CA SER A 152 2.42 26.84 13.00
C SER A 152 1.10 27.26 12.33
N ARG A 153 -0.04 26.85 12.89
CA ARG A 153 -1.36 27.32 12.44
C ARG A 153 -1.54 28.81 12.64
N TYR A 154 -1.21 29.33 13.82
CA TYR A 154 -1.26 30.78 14.10
C TYR A 154 -0.37 31.58 13.14
N HIS A 155 0.85 31.12 12.87
CA HIS A 155 1.74 31.77 11.91
C HIS A 155 1.20 31.71 10.48
N LYS A 156 0.61 30.60 10.03
CA LYS A 156 -0.05 30.51 8.72
C LYS A 156 -1.25 31.45 8.62
N THR A 157 -2.13 31.46 9.62
CA THR A 157 -3.30 32.35 9.62
C THR A 157 -2.89 33.82 9.66
N ARG A 158 -1.83 34.15 10.42
CA ARG A 158 -1.31 35.51 10.53
C ARG A 158 -0.55 35.95 9.27
N ALA A 159 0.20 35.06 8.63
CA ALA A 159 0.85 35.34 7.33
C ALA A 159 -0.18 35.55 6.21
N ALA A 160 -1.25 34.75 6.19
CA ALA A 160 -2.38 34.94 5.27
C ALA A 160 -3.13 36.26 5.53
N ALA A 161 -3.35 36.63 6.80
CA ALA A 161 -3.98 37.91 7.15
C ALA A 161 -3.11 39.14 6.83
N LEU A 162 -1.79 38.95 6.70
CA LEU A 162 -0.83 40.00 6.33
C LEU A 162 -0.51 40.03 4.82
N GLY A 163 -1.12 39.16 4.00
CA GLY A 163 -0.89 39.12 2.56
C GLY A 163 0.53 38.70 2.14
N ILE A 164 1.21 37.91 2.97
CA ILE A 164 2.61 37.48 2.75
C ILE A 164 2.66 36.14 1.96
N VAL A 165 1.51 35.63 1.52
CA VAL A 165 1.38 34.44 0.65
C VAL A 165 0.51 34.78 -0.54
#